data_AF-A0A9W3C3U7-F1
#
_entry.id   AF-A0A9W3C3U7-F1
#
_cell.length_a   1.000
_cell.length_b   1.000
_cell.length_c   1.000
_cell.angle_alpha   90.00
_cell.angle_beta   90.00
_cell.angle_gamma   90.00
#
_symmetry.space_group_name_H-M   'P 1'
#
loop_
_entity.id
_entity.type
_entity.pdbx_description
1 polymer ?
#
loop_
_entity_poly.entity_id
_entity_poly.type
_entity_poly.pdbx_seq_one_letter_code
_entity_poly.pdbx_strand_id
1 'polypeptide(L)'
;MDAKRFVLRSCCSRDSISCLPDEVLSTILSLLPTTKQAASTSILSKRWRYLFTVFDTLDFDDSDTQVKKDSEPTTSYVFPESFKNFVDRFLLQTTHPINKLSLQCHVGKDDDPQKACVSSWITNVANRGAREIDLRIKDKGIHYLPPRLFATETLVKLTIGTKLYLGTIPPNVSLPSLKTLFIDTVFFEYGDLCCVLLAGCPVLEELTVHHHNFTATPHTIASRTVKRLSVHYDSPIDVDGCSFMSFDMPELVYLEYSHCALSEYRQVNLESLVEAKLDLYPDKNAGERPDVTDLIMGMRNVHILHLSPVSVDVIYCYCRDGLPVFNNLVNLSMGITSKRGCKLLAYLLKQSPKLETLIIQDICGYTPAVSMPLNKVKMLHILDYHGTALELETFLLEFDCLVMVQVDVREAVEDNVITLQTKRRDLMMLLGASLSSKCQFKVT
;
A
#
# COMPACT_ATOMS: atom_id res chain seq x y z
N MET A 1 11.83 -47.27 27.24
CA MET A 1 12.15 -48.07 26.04
C MET A 1 10.87 -48.75 25.61
N ASP A 2 10.16 -48.18 24.64
CA ASP A 2 9.07 -48.87 23.93
C ASP A 2 8.98 -48.26 22.53
N ALA A 3 9.92 -48.68 21.68
CA ALA A 3 9.87 -48.40 20.26
C ALA A 3 8.88 -49.40 19.63
N LYS A 4 7.62 -48.98 19.48
CA LYS A 4 6.69 -49.69 18.57
C LYS A 4 7.26 -49.59 17.16
N ARG A 5 7.92 -50.67 16.74
CA ARG A 5 8.34 -50.96 15.37
C ARG A 5 7.19 -50.66 14.41
N PHE A 6 7.34 -49.58 13.63
CA PHE A 6 6.65 -49.47 12.36
C PHE A 6 7.17 -50.58 11.46
N VAL A 7 6.35 -51.62 11.28
CA VAL A 7 6.60 -52.66 10.29
C VAL A 7 6.44 -52.01 8.93
N LEU A 8 7.58 -51.63 8.31
CA LEU A 8 7.66 -51.35 6.88
C LEU A 8 7.33 -52.65 6.15
N ARG A 9 6.04 -52.83 5.84
CA ARG A 9 5.61 -53.81 4.84
C ARG A 9 6.30 -53.45 3.53
N SER A 10 7.16 -54.35 3.07
CA SER A 10 7.69 -54.37 1.71
C SER A 10 6.52 -54.27 0.72
N CYS A 11 6.42 -53.14 0.04
CA CYS A 11 5.49 -52.91 -1.06
C CYS A 11 6.34 -52.51 -2.27
N CYS A 12 6.87 -53.51 -2.98
CA CYS A 12 7.40 -53.27 -4.31
C CYS A 12 6.27 -52.69 -5.20
N SER A 13 6.55 -51.55 -5.84
CA SER A 13 5.71 -50.82 -6.82
C SER A 13 4.61 -49.89 -6.27
N ARG A 14 4.83 -49.15 -5.17
CA ARG A 14 4.07 -47.91 -4.92
C ARG A 14 5.03 -46.75 -4.71
N ASP A 15 4.88 -45.70 -5.53
CA ASP A 15 5.60 -44.44 -5.41
C ASP A 15 5.53 -43.91 -3.97
N SER A 16 6.68 -43.54 -3.39
CA SER A 16 6.82 -43.02 -2.02
C SER A 16 5.87 -41.86 -1.74
N ILE A 17 5.58 -41.03 -2.74
CA ILE A 17 4.64 -39.91 -2.64
C ILE A 17 3.19 -40.41 -2.45
N SER A 18 2.83 -41.52 -3.10
CA SER A 18 1.49 -42.12 -2.99
C SER A 18 1.20 -42.73 -1.61
N CYS A 19 2.23 -42.92 -0.77
CA CYS A 19 2.12 -43.43 0.59
C CYS A 19 1.86 -42.35 1.65
N LEU A 20 1.93 -41.06 1.29
CA LEU A 20 1.69 -39.95 2.21
C LEU A 20 0.20 -39.86 2.61
N PRO A 21 -0.15 -39.41 3.83
CA PRO A 21 -1.53 -39.12 4.23
C PRO A 21 -2.18 -37.99 3.42
N ASP A 22 -3.51 -37.95 3.36
CA ASP A 22 -4.27 -36.96 2.58
C ASP A 22 -3.98 -35.54 3.04
N GLU A 23 -3.76 -35.34 4.34
CA GLU A 23 -3.43 -34.06 4.96
C GLU A 23 -2.09 -33.52 4.44
N VAL A 24 -1.10 -34.40 4.29
CA VAL A 24 0.24 -34.04 3.78
C VAL A 24 0.15 -33.73 2.29
N LEU A 25 -0.61 -34.52 1.52
CA LEU A 25 -0.82 -34.26 0.10
C LEU A 25 -1.59 -32.95 -0.14
N SER A 26 -2.60 -32.65 0.69
CA SER A 26 -3.31 -31.37 0.66
C SER A 26 -2.38 -30.20 1.01
N THR A 27 -1.48 -30.40 1.96
CA THR A 27 -0.44 -29.40 2.29
C THR A 27 0.48 -29.17 1.10
N ILE A 28 0.94 -30.22 0.42
CA ILE A 28 1.74 -30.10 -0.80
C ILE A 28 0.98 -29.32 -1.89
N LEU A 29 -0.31 -29.61 -2.10
CA LEU A 29 -1.15 -28.88 -3.04
C LEU A 29 -1.27 -27.39 -2.68
N SER A 30 -1.39 -27.05 -1.39
CA SER A 30 -1.41 -25.65 -0.91
C SER A 30 -0.10 -24.89 -1.06
N LEU A 31 1.01 -25.61 -1.22
CA LEU A 31 2.31 -25.01 -1.49
C LEU A 31 2.55 -24.81 -2.99
N LEU A 32 1.65 -25.28 -3.86
CA LEU A 32 1.78 -25.05 -5.29
C LEU A 32 1.39 -23.60 -5.62
N PRO A 33 2.22 -22.89 -6.41
CA PRO A 33 2.01 -21.48 -6.73
C PRO A 33 0.64 -21.14 -7.35
N THR A 34 0.05 -22.02 -8.16
CA THR A 34 -1.20 -21.72 -8.89
C THR A 34 -2.18 -22.89 -8.87
N THR A 35 -3.47 -22.59 -9.04
CA THR A 35 -4.53 -23.62 -9.14
C THR A 35 -4.33 -24.52 -10.36
N LYS A 36 -3.74 -24.00 -11.44
CA LYS A 36 -3.40 -24.78 -12.64
C LYS A 36 -2.32 -25.82 -12.36
N GLN A 37 -1.28 -25.46 -11.60
CA GLN A 37 -0.24 -26.40 -11.19
C GLN A 37 -0.82 -27.47 -10.26
N ALA A 38 -1.64 -27.08 -9.29
CA ALA A 38 -2.38 -28.02 -8.44
C ALA A 38 -3.27 -28.95 -9.27
N ALA A 39 -4.00 -28.44 -10.25
CA ALA A 39 -4.84 -29.23 -11.15
C ALA A 39 -4.03 -30.25 -11.95
N SER A 40 -2.83 -29.88 -12.39
CA SER A 40 -1.96 -30.75 -13.19
C SER A 40 -1.55 -32.02 -12.43
N THR A 41 -1.48 -31.97 -11.10
CA THR A 41 -1.18 -33.15 -10.27
C THR A 41 -2.28 -34.21 -10.31
N SER A 42 -3.50 -33.87 -10.78
CA SER A 42 -4.62 -34.81 -10.90
C SER A 42 -4.37 -35.95 -11.90
N ILE A 43 -3.33 -35.84 -12.75
CA ILE A 43 -2.89 -36.90 -13.64
C ILE A 43 -2.07 -37.99 -12.92
N LEU A 44 -1.49 -37.67 -11.75
CA LEU A 44 -0.59 -38.56 -11.02
C LEU A 44 -1.33 -39.79 -10.48
N SER A 45 -2.55 -39.59 -9.95
CA SER A 45 -3.42 -40.71 -9.58
C SER A 45 -4.87 -40.26 -9.35
N LYS A 46 -5.78 -41.23 -9.22
CA LYS A 46 -7.18 -40.98 -8.83
C LYS A 46 -7.30 -40.24 -7.49
N ARG A 47 -6.34 -40.45 -6.57
CA ARG A 47 -6.32 -39.82 -5.24
C ARG A 47 -6.00 -38.33 -5.33
N TRP A 48 -4.99 -37.96 -6.11
CA TRP A 48 -4.64 -36.56 -6.36
C TRP A 48 -5.76 -35.80 -7.05
N ARG A 49 -6.51 -36.45 -7.96
CA ARG A 49 -7.71 -35.88 -8.57
C ARG A 49 -8.78 -35.51 -7.54
N TYR A 50 -9.01 -36.36 -6.53
CA TYR A 50 -9.96 -36.06 -5.46
C TYR A 50 -9.44 -34.96 -4.54
N LEU A 51 -8.19 -35.06 -4.09
CA LEU A 51 -7.59 -34.08 -3.18
C LEU A 51 -7.58 -32.66 -3.75
N PHE A 52 -7.34 -32.55 -5.06
CA PHE A 52 -7.42 -31.27 -5.76
C PHE A 52 -8.82 -30.63 -5.69
N THR A 53 -9.91 -31.41 -5.62
CA THR A 53 -11.28 -30.85 -5.54
C THR A 53 -11.65 -30.31 -4.15
N VAL A 54 -10.85 -30.62 -3.12
CA VAL A 54 -10.99 -30.12 -1.74
C VAL A 54 -10.16 -28.85 -1.51
N PHE A 55 -9.47 -28.37 -2.55
CA PHE A 55 -8.64 -27.18 -2.51
C PHE A 55 -9.49 -25.92 -2.33
N ASP A 56 -9.20 -25.12 -1.30
CA ASP A 56 -10.03 -23.99 -0.85
C ASP A 56 -9.47 -22.61 -1.25
N THR A 57 -8.29 -22.58 -1.89
CA THR A 57 -7.57 -21.36 -2.25
C THR A 57 -7.39 -21.27 -3.75
N LEU A 58 -8.30 -20.61 -4.43
CA LEU A 58 -8.34 -20.58 -5.89
C LEU A 58 -7.52 -19.41 -6.44
N ASP A 59 -6.80 -19.67 -7.52
CA ASP A 59 -5.95 -18.73 -8.24
C ASP A 59 -6.03 -18.99 -9.74
N PHE A 60 -6.76 -18.11 -10.43
CA PHE A 60 -7.03 -18.17 -11.85
C PHE A 60 -6.45 -16.94 -12.54
N ASP A 61 -5.52 -17.15 -13.46
CA ASP A 61 -4.93 -16.10 -14.31
C ASP A 61 -5.02 -16.49 -15.78
N ASP A 62 -5.60 -15.62 -16.60
CA ASP A 62 -5.70 -15.81 -18.04
C ASP A 62 -4.39 -15.47 -18.78
N SER A 63 -3.44 -14.79 -18.14
CA SER A 63 -2.18 -14.36 -18.75
C SER A 63 -1.31 -15.55 -19.19
N ASP A 64 -1.38 -16.66 -18.44
CA ASP A 64 -0.74 -17.95 -18.71
C ASP A 64 -1.17 -18.63 -20.03
N THR A 65 -2.22 -18.10 -20.67
CA THR A 65 -2.80 -18.64 -21.90
C THR A 65 -2.59 -17.73 -23.12
N GLN A 66 -2.06 -16.52 -22.90
CA GLN A 66 -1.69 -15.58 -23.96
C GLN A 66 -0.36 -16.01 -24.59
N VAL A 67 -0.43 -16.82 -25.65
CA VAL A 67 0.75 -17.07 -26.50
C VAL A 67 1.15 -15.74 -27.14
N LYS A 68 2.30 -15.19 -26.74
CA LYS A 68 2.91 -14.04 -27.43
C LYS A 68 3.21 -14.46 -28.87
N LYS A 69 2.36 -14.09 -29.82
CA LYS A 69 2.69 -14.15 -31.24
C LYS A 69 3.36 -12.82 -31.58
N ASP A 70 4.61 -12.90 -32.04
CA ASP A 70 5.48 -11.76 -32.40
C ASP A 70 5.02 -11.02 -33.68
N SER A 71 3.73 -10.94 -33.96
CA SER A 71 3.21 -10.23 -35.14
C SER A 71 1.78 -9.75 -34.92
N GLU A 72 1.63 -8.42 -35.01
CA GLU A 72 0.41 -7.61 -34.99
C GLU A 72 -0.29 -7.40 -33.61
N PRO A 73 -0.70 -6.16 -33.27
CA PRO A 73 -1.31 -5.82 -31.98
C PRO A 73 -2.81 -6.18 -31.90
N THR A 74 -3.21 -7.31 -32.49
CA THR A 74 -4.59 -7.81 -32.57
C THR A 74 -4.79 -9.14 -31.81
N THR A 75 -3.97 -9.42 -30.80
CA THR A 75 -4.30 -10.47 -29.82
C THR A 75 -5.57 -10.08 -29.06
N SER A 76 -6.56 -10.97 -29.00
CA SER A 76 -7.84 -10.72 -28.35
C SER A 76 -7.61 -10.30 -26.89
N TYR A 77 -8.11 -9.11 -26.52
CA TYR A 77 -8.07 -8.55 -25.15
C TYR A 77 -9.03 -9.27 -24.19
N VAL A 78 -9.18 -10.57 -24.37
CA VAL A 78 -10.34 -11.35 -24.00
C VAL A 78 -9.80 -12.70 -23.55
N PHE A 79 -10.21 -13.19 -22.38
CA PHE A 79 -9.75 -14.49 -21.90
C PHE A 79 -10.21 -15.61 -22.86
N PRO A 80 -9.38 -16.65 -23.08
CA PRO A 80 -9.72 -17.69 -24.04
C PRO A 80 -10.77 -18.67 -23.51
N GLU A 81 -11.48 -19.32 -24.43
CA GLU A 81 -12.51 -20.32 -24.09
C GLU A 81 -11.94 -21.51 -23.30
N SER A 82 -10.65 -21.84 -23.46
CA SER A 82 -9.97 -22.86 -22.65
C SER A 82 -9.85 -22.46 -21.18
N PHE A 83 -9.59 -21.18 -20.90
CA PHE A 83 -9.56 -20.63 -19.54
C PHE A 83 -10.96 -20.70 -18.93
N LYS A 84 -11.99 -20.22 -19.65
CA LYS A 84 -13.39 -20.33 -19.23
C LYS A 84 -13.79 -21.75 -18.86
N ASN A 85 -13.57 -22.70 -19.77
CA ASN A 85 -13.92 -24.10 -19.53
C ASN A 85 -13.18 -24.72 -18.34
N PHE A 86 -11.95 -24.28 -18.08
CA PHE A 86 -11.20 -24.72 -16.91
C PHE A 86 -11.84 -24.21 -15.60
N VAL A 87 -12.13 -22.91 -15.52
CA VAL A 87 -12.76 -22.29 -14.35
C VAL A 87 -14.16 -22.87 -14.12
N ASP A 88 -14.99 -22.96 -15.16
CA ASP A 88 -16.34 -23.53 -15.09
C ASP A 88 -16.31 -24.97 -14.57
N ARG A 89 -15.47 -25.83 -15.17
CA ARG A 89 -15.35 -27.22 -14.75
C ARG A 89 -14.89 -27.35 -13.31
N PHE A 90 -13.93 -26.52 -12.89
CA PHE A 90 -13.44 -26.54 -11.52
C PHE A 90 -14.55 -26.16 -10.54
N LEU A 91 -15.21 -25.00 -10.74
CA LEU A 91 -16.26 -24.51 -9.85
C LEU A 91 -17.50 -25.43 -9.81
N LEU A 92 -17.78 -26.16 -10.89
CA LEU A 92 -18.81 -27.20 -10.93
C LEU A 92 -18.44 -28.44 -10.12
N GLN A 93 -17.16 -28.80 -10.06
CA GLN A 93 -16.67 -29.97 -9.33
C GLN A 93 -16.43 -29.70 -7.85
N THR A 94 -16.12 -28.46 -7.49
CA THR A 94 -15.96 -28.05 -6.09
C THR A 94 -17.32 -28.13 -5.39
N THR A 95 -17.41 -28.87 -4.29
CA THR A 95 -18.62 -28.94 -3.44
C THR A 95 -18.38 -28.41 -2.03
N HIS A 96 -17.13 -28.10 -1.70
CA HIS A 96 -16.69 -27.62 -0.40
C HIS A 96 -16.71 -26.09 -0.32
N PRO A 97 -16.63 -25.51 0.89
CA PRO A 97 -16.41 -24.08 1.08
C PRO A 97 -15.11 -23.63 0.41
N ILE A 98 -15.13 -22.44 -0.19
CA ILE A 98 -13.94 -21.81 -0.77
C ILE A 98 -13.52 -20.74 0.21
N ASN A 99 -12.26 -20.76 0.65
CA ASN A 99 -11.73 -19.78 1.59
C ASN A 99 -11.24 -18.52 0.85
N LYS A 100 -10.53 -18.71 -0.26
CA LYS A 100 -9.91 -17.62 -1.02
C LYS A 100 -10.10 -17.78 -2.52
N LEU A 101 -10.33 -16.67 -3.21
CA LEU A 101 -10.30 -16.55 -4.67
C LEU A 101 -9.34 -15.44 -5.08
N SER A 102 -8.48 -15.73 -6.03
CA SER A 102 -7.72 -14.79 -6.85
C SER A 102 -8.14 -15.01 -8.30
N LEU A 103 -8.69 -13.97 -8.93
CA LEU A 103 -9.15 -14.01 -10.32
C LEU A 103 -8.55 -12.83 -11.08
N GLN A 104 -7.65 -13.13 -12.01
CA GLN A 104 -7.09 -12.20 -12.97
C GLN A 104 -7.55 -12.55 -14.37
N CYS A 105 -8.26 -11.63 -15.03
CA CYS A 105 -8.78 -11.88 -16.38
C CYS A 105 -8.95 -10.60 -17.20
N HIS A 106 -8.79 -10.73 -18.51
CA HIS A 106 -9.05 -9.67 -19.49
C HIS A 106 -10.43 -9.88 -20.13
N VAL A 107 -11.27 -8.84 -20.10
CA VAL A 107 -12.64 -8.88 -20.64
C VAL A 107 -12.76 -7.90 -21.80
N GLY A 108 -13.35 -8.37 -22.88
CA GLY A 108 -13.60 -7.57 -24.08
C GLY A 108 -14.56 -6.40 -23.82
N LYS A 109 -14.34 -5.29 -24.55
CA LYS A 109 -15.32 -4.21 -24.58
C LYS A 109 -16.63 -4.74 -25.13
N ASP A 110 -17.73 -4.52 -24.42
CA ASP A 110 -19.08 -4.94 -24.80
C ASP A 110 -19.26 -6.47 -24.98
N ASP A 111 -18.41 -7.28 -24.33
CA ASP A 111 -18.53 -8.75 -24.30
C ASP A 111 -19.40 -9.23 -23.11
N ASP A 112 -20.71 -9.05 -23.24
CA ASP A 112 -21.69 -9.44 -22.21
C ASP A 112 -21.61 -10.93 -21.81
N PRO A 113 -21.41 -11.89 -22.75
CA PRO A 113 -21.23 -13.29 -22.38
C PRO A 113 -20.06 -13.51 -21.41
N GLN A 114 -18.92 -12.86 -21.63
CA GLN A 114 -17.78 -12.99 -20.73
C GLN A 114 -17.98 -12.31 -19.38
N LYS A 115 -18.58 -11.11 -19.38
CA LYS A 115 -18.96 -10.42 -18.15
C LYS A 115 -19.91 -11.29 -17.31
N ALA A 116 -20.88 -11.94 -17.95
CA ALA A 116 -21.79 -12.87 -17.30
C ALA A 116 -21.06 -14.10 -16.73
N CYS A 117 -20.05 -14.63 -17.43
CA CYS A 117 -19.23 -15.73 -16.92
C CYS A 117 -18.47 -15.32 -15.64
N VAL A 118 -17.78 -14.17 -15.68
CA VAL A 118 -17.05 -13.63 -14.52
C VAL A 118 -18.01 -13.40 -13.33
N SER A 119 -19.18 -12.81 -13.59
CA SER A 119 -20.22 -12.60 -12.59
C SER A 119 -20.72 -13.92 -11.98
N SER A 120 -20.91 -14.96 -12.79
CA SER A 120 -21.28 -16.30 -12.33
C SER A 120 -20.19 -16.93 -11.45
N TRP A 121 -18.92 -16.82 -11.83
CA TRP A 121 -17.79 -17.33 -11.04
C TRP A 121 -17.72 -16.67 -9.67
N ILE A 122 -17.78 -15.34 -9.63
CA ILE A 122 -17.76 -14.57 -8.38
C ILE A 122 -18.97 -14.93 -7.50
N THR A 123 -20.16 -15.03 -8.10
CA THR A 123 -21.40 -15.41 -7.38
C THR A 123 -21.28 -16.81 -6.77
N ASN A 124 -20.74 -17.77 -7.52
CA ASN A 124 -20.54 -19.14 -7.07
C ASN A 124 -19.61 -19.19 -5.84
N VAL A 125 -18.49 -18.48 -5.90
CA VAL A 125 -17.53 -18.39 -4.80
C VAL A 125 -18.12 -17.67 -3.58
N ALA A 126 -18.81 -16.54 -3.79
CA ALA A 126 -19.47 -15.80 -2.72
C ALA A 126 -20.55 -16.65 -2.01
N ASN A 127 -21.31 -17.46 -2.75
CA ASN A 127 -22.28 -18.39 -2.18
C ASN A 127 -21.66 -19.49 -1.30
N ARG A 128 -20.36 -19.76 -1.46
CA ARG A 128 -19.64 -20.77 -0.68
C ARG A 128 -18.93 -20.21 0.55
N GLY A 129 -19.18 -18.93 0.87
CA GLY A 129 -18.69 -18.32 2.10
C GLY A 129 -17.21 -17.92 2.04
N ALA A 130 -16.74 -17.43 0.89
CA ALA A 130 -15.38 -16.95 0.75
C ALA A 130 -15.04 -15.84 1.77
N ARG A 131 -13.82 -15.92 2.30
CA ARG A 131 -13.26 -14.98 3.26
C ARG A 131 -12.33 -13.97 2.60
N GLU A 132 -11.65 -14.36 1.52
CA GLU A 132 -10.79 -13.48 0.74
C GLU A 132 -11.15 -13.56 -0.74
N ILE A 133 -11.41 -12.41 -1.36
CA ILE A 133 -11.67 -12.31 -2.80
C ILE A 133 -10.75 -11.24 -3.38
N ASP A 134 -9.88 -11.61 -4.32
CA ASP A 134 -8.99 -10.73 -5.08
C ASP A 134 -9.41 -10.77 -6.56
N LEU A 135 -9.96 -9.65 -7.04
CA LEU A 135 -10.50 -9.50 -8.39
C LEU A 135 -9.65 -8.51 -9.18
N ARG A 136 -8.83 -9.03 -10.10
CA ARG A 136 -8.02 -8.25 -11.03
C ARG A 136 -8.53 -8.35 -12.45
N ILE A 137 -9.68 -7.72 -12.65
CA ILE A 137 -10.39 -7.72 -13.92
C ILE A 137 -9.91 -6.51 -14.74
N LYS A 138 -9.53 -6.73 -15.99
CA LYS A 138 -9.21 -5.67 -16.95
C LYS A 138 -10.32 -5.61 -18.00
N ASP A 139 -11.20 -4.63 -17.87
CA ASP A 139 -12.36 -4.42 -18.76
C ASP A 139 -12.18 -3.10 -19.53
N LYS A 140 -12.49 -3.12 -20.82
CA LYS A 140 -12.46 -1.92 -21.68
C LYS A 140 -13.76 -1.10 -21.67
N GLY A 141 -14.79 -1.57 -20.97
CA GLY A 141 -16.06 -0.89 -20.76
C GLY A 141 -16.50 -0.91 -19.30
N ILE A 142 -17.80 -0.71 -19.08
CA ILE A 142 -18.41 -0.74 -17.74
C ILE A 142 -18.55 -2.20 -17.29
N HIS A 143 -18.11 -2.50 -16.08
CA HIS A 143 -18.18 -3.82 -15.47
C HIS A 143 -19.13 -3.81 -14.26
N TYR A 144 -20.07 -4.75 -14.23
CA TYR A 144 -21.00 -4.91 -13.11
C TYR A 144 -20.56 -6.10 -12.25
N LEU A 145 -20.17 -5.82 -11.01
CA LEU A 145 -19.92 -6.89 -10.03
C LEU A 145 -21.25 -7.44 -9.50
N PRO A 146 -21.35 -8.76 -9.26
CA PRO A 146 -22.61 -9.36 -8.85
C PRO A 146 -23.05 -8.86 -7.46
N PRO A 147 -24.35 -8.58 -7.24
CA PRO A 147 -24.85 -8.15 -5.94
C PRO A 147 -24.52 -9.09 -4.79
N ARG A 148 -24.40 -10.39 -5.10
CA ARG A 148 -24.04 -11.39 -4.10
C ARG A 148 -22.66 -11.13 -3.47
N LEU A 149 -21.70 -10.59 -4.22
CA LEU A 149 -20.40 -10.20 -3.69
C LEU A 149 -20.57 -9.22 -2.52
N PHE A 150 -21.38 -8.18 -2.72
CA PHE A 150 -21.64 -7.10 -1.76
C PHE A 150 -22.57 -7.48 -0.59
N ALA A 151 -23.10 -8.71 -0.58
CA ALA A 151 -23.95 -9.25 0.48
C ALA A 151 -23.30 -10.48 1.17
N THR A 152 -21.97 -10.62 1.04
CA THR A 152 -21.23 -11.76 1.59
C THR A 152 -20.86 -11.51 3.05
N GLU A 153 -21.52 -12.23 3.97
CA GLU A 153 -21.30 -12.07 5.41
C GLU A 153 -19.95 -12.59 5.90
N THR A 154 -19.33 -13.52 5.16
CA THR A 154 -18.06 -14.17 5.53
C THR A 154 -16.83 -13.42 5.03
N LEU A 155 -17.01 -12.44 4.14
CA LEU A 155 -15.92 -11.77 3.44
C LEU A 155 -15.15 -10.87 4.40
N VAL A 156 -13.86 -11.16 4.58
CA VAL A 156 -12.95 -10.43 5.48
C VAL A 156 -12.03 -9.50 4.71
N LYS A 157 -11.58 -9.92 3.52
CA LYS A 157 -10.71 -9.15 2.65
C LYS A 157 -11.25 -9.12 1.23
N LEU A 158 -11.34 -7.92 0.67
CA LEU A 158 -11.76 -7.69 -0.70
C LEU A 158 -10.71 -6.84 -1.41
N THR A 159 -10.21 -7.35 -2.53
CA THR A 159 -9.41 -6.60 -3.48
C THR A 159 -10.18 -6.48 -4.78
N ILE A 160 -10.33 -5.26 -5.31
CA ILE A 160 -10.92 -5.01 -6.62
C ILE A 160 -9.97 -4.10 -7.41
N GLY A 161 -9.56 -4.51 -8.61
CA GLY A 161 -8.91 -3.57 -9.51
C GLY A 161 -8.01 -4.10 -10.61
N THR A 162 -7.95 -3.33 -11.70
CA THR A 162 -6.73 -2.88 -12.42
C THR A 162 -7.18 -2.19 -13.72
N LYS A 163 -7.76 -0.99 -13.58
CA LYS A 163 -8.41 -0.17 -14.64
C LYS A 163 -9.86 -0.54 -14.93
N LEU A 164 -10.68 -0.63 -13.89
CA LEU A 164 -12.11 -0.95 -14.00
C LEU A 164 -12.98 0.28 -13.92
N TYR A 165 -13.95 0.38 -14.84
CA TYR A 165 -15.09 1.26 -14.68
C TYR A 165 -16.22 0.43 -14.06
N LEU A 166 -16.43 0.57 -12.74
CA LEU A 166 -17.54 -0.11 -12.11
C LEU A 166 -18.84 0.57 -12.51
N GLY A 167 -19.81 -0.26 -12.93
CA GLY A 167 -21.19 0.19 -13.00
C GLY A 167 -21.76 0.41 -11.60
N THR A 168 -23.00 0.89 -11.56
CA THR A 168 -23.72 1.20 -10.32
C THR A 168 -23.61 0.09 -9.27
N ILE A 169 -23.17 0.48 -8.06
CA ILE A 169 -23.12 -0.45 -6.93
C ILE A 169 -24.54 -0.66 -6.40
N PRO A 170 -24.93 -1.91 -6.06
CA PRO A 170 -26.23 -2.17 -5.46
C PRO A 170 -26.42 -1.36 -4.17
N PRO A 171 -27.59 -0.73 -3.92
CA PRO A 171 -27.78 0.17 -2.78
C PRO A 171 -27.76 -0.55 -1.41
N ASN A 172 -27.98 -1.86 -1.39
CA ASN A 172 -28.06 -2.66 -0.16
C ASN A 172 -26.74 -3.41 0.12
N VAL A 173 -25.60 -2.71 0.06
CA VAL A 173 -24.30 -3.29 0.43
C VAL A 173 -24.32 -3.64 1.92
N SER A 174 -23.96 -4.88 2.24
CA SER A 174 -23.82 -5.37 3.60
C SER A 174 -22.68 -6.37 3.67
N LEU A 175 -21.52 -5.89 4.09
CA LEU A 175 -20.29 -6.67 4.27
C LEU A 175 -19.87 -6.63 5.75
N PRO A 176 -20.61 -7.33 6.64
CA PRO A 176 -20.49 -7.18 8.09
C PRO A 176 -19.17 -7.70 8.68
N SER A 177 -18.40 -8.49 7.94
CA SER A 177 -17.11 -9.04 8.38
C SER A 177 -15.89 -8.42 7.68
N LEU A 178 -16.10 -7.48 6.75
CA LEU A 178 -15.02 -6.95 5.92
C LEU A 178 -14.13 -6.02 6.73
N LYS A 179 -12.86 -6.40 6.87
CA LYS A 179 -11.85 -5.66 7.64
C LYS A 179 -10.84 -4.93 6.75
N THR A 180 -10.56 -5.48 5.56
CA THR A 180 -9.57 -4.93 4.64
C THR A 180 -10.16 -4.79 3.25
N LEU A 181 -10.10 -3.58 2.70
CA LEU A 181 -10.50 -3.26 1.34
C LEU A 181 -9.33 -2.66 0.57
N PHE A 182 -8.97 -3.27 -0.55
CA PHE A 182 -7.94 -2.77 -1.46
C PHE A 182 -8.56 -2.45 -2.81
N ILE A 183 -8.36 -1.23 -3.27
CA ILE A 183 -8.89 -0.69 -4.51
C ILE A 183 -7.71 -0.32 -5.39
N ASP A 184 -7.61 -0.94 -6.57
CA ASP A 184 -6.56 -0.65 -7.55
C ASP A 184 -7.14 -0.16 -8.87
N THR A 185 -7.06 1.15 -9.06
CA THR A 185 -7.36 1.83 -10.31
C THR A 185 -8.79 1.53 -10.75
N VAL A 186 -9.75 1.93 -9.91
CA VAL A 186 -11.19 1.65 -10.09
C VAL A 186 -11.96 2.96 -10.10
N PHE A 187 -12.75 3.20 -11.15
CA PHE A 187 -13.69 4.32 -11.19
C PHE A 187 -15.00 3.95 -10.50
N PHE A 188 -15.48 4.87 -9.66
CA PHE A 188 -16.79 4.82 -9.01
C PHE A 188 -17.63 5.99 -9.50
N GLU A 189 -18.94 5.78 -9.65
CA GLU A 189 -19.86 6.91 -9.81
C GLU A 189 -19.82 7.81 -8.56
N TYR A 190 -20.20 9.07 -8.71
CA TYR A 190 -20.04 10.08 -7.67
C TYR A 190 -20.73 9.66 -6.36
N GLY A 191 -19.93 9.48 -5.30
CA GLY A 191 -20.41 9.09 -3.98
C GLY A 191 -20.50 7.58 -3.74
N ASP A 192 -20.45 6.72 -4.77
CA ASP A 192 -20.63 5.27 -4.60
C ASP A 192 -19.61 4.63 -3.65
N LEU A 193 -18.35 5.07 -3.73
CA LEU A 193 -17.31 4.58 -2.82
C LEU A 193 -17.70 4.85 -1.36
N CYS A 194 -18.04 6.09 -1.01
CA CYS A 194 -18.27 6.47 0.39
C CYS A 194 -19.68 6.13 0.87
N CYS A 195 -20.69 6.56 0.10
CA CYS A 195 -22.09 6.52 0.47
C CYS A 195 -22.72 5.13 0.32
N VAL A 196 -22.13 4.25 -0.49
CA VAL A 196 -22.67 2.92 -0.77
C VAL A 196 -21.72 1.83 -0.28
N LEU A 197 -20.51 1.75 -0.84
CA LEU A 197 -19.57 0.66 -0.53
C LEU A 197 -19.04 0.74 0.91
N LEU A 198 -18.41 1.85 1.30
CA LEU A 198 -17.84 2.01 2.64
C LEU A 198 -18.95 2.06 3.72
N ALA A 199 -20.09 2.68 3.42
CA ALA A 199 -21.25 2.70 4.33
C ALA A 199 -21.78 1.29 4.66
N GLY A 200 -21.68 0.35 3.72
CA GLY A 200 -22.07 -1.06 3.91
C GLY A 200 -21.06 -1.93 4.64
N CYS A 201 -19.91 -1.37 5.07
CA CYS A 201 -18.81 -2.11 5.71
C CYS A 201 -18.60 -1.66 7.17
N PRO A 202 -19.43 -2.11 8.13
CA PRO A 202 -19.46 -1.57 9.49
C PRO A 202 -18.24 -1.89 10.36
N VAL A 203 -17.34 -2.78 9.92
CA VAL A 203 -16.14 -3.20 10.67
C VAL A 203 -14.85 -3.02 9.88
N LEU A 204 -14.88 -2.20 8.81
CA LEU A 204 -13.72 -1.97 7.96
C LEU A 204 -12.63 -1.21 8.73
N GLU A 205 -11.45 -1.81 8.88
CA GLU A 205 -10.32 -1.24 9.63
C GLU A 205 -9.23 -0.68 8.71
N GLU A 206 -9.01 -1.31 7.54
CA GLU A 206 -7.94 -0.95 6.61
C GLU A 206 -8.51 -0.68 5.20
N LEU A 207 -8.22 0.50 4.67
CA LEU A 207 -8.56 0.90 3.31
C LEU A 207 -7.29 1.31 2.55
N THR A 208 -7.10 0.73 1.38
CA THR A 208 -6.03 1.11 0.47
C THR A 208 -6.61 1.46 -0.89
N VAL A 209 -6.24 2.63 -1.41
CA VAL A 209 -6.73 3.16 -2.69
C VAL A 209 -5.53 3.56 -3.53
N HIS A 210 -5.21 2.76 -4.54
CA HIS A 210 -4.15 3.02 -5.49
C HIS A 210 -4.75 3.38 -6.84
N HIS A 211 -4.29 4.44 -7.48
CA HIS A 211 -4.67 4.78 -8.85
C HIS A 211 -3.43 5.10 -9.66
N HIS A 212 -3.21 4.36 -10.75
CA HIS A 212 -2.08 4.56 -11.66
C HIS A 212 -2.55 4.84 -13.07
N ASN A 213 -2.16 6.00 -13.63
CA ASN A 213 -2.43 6.40 -15.03
C ASN A 213 -3.90 6.22 -15.42
N PHE A 214 -4.82 6.75 -14.60
CA PHE A 214 -6.26 6.57 -14.78
C PHE A 214 -7.00 7.88 -14.52
N THR A 215 -7.95 8.17 -15.39
CA THR A 215 -8.82 9.35 -15.31
C THR A 215 -9.91 9.07 -14.29
N ALA A 216 -10.12 9.97 -13.33
CA ALA A 216 -11.07 9.92 -12.21
C ALA A 216 -10.58 9.15 -10.95
N THR A 217 -9.89 9.88 -10.08
CA THR A 217 -9.60 9.46 -8.70
C THR A 217 -10.77 9.82 -7.76
N PRO A 218 -10.97 9.09 -6.66
CA PRO A 218 -11.92 9.50 -5.63
C PRO A 218 -11.50 10.81 -4.95
N HIS A 219 -12.30 11.87 -5.11
CA HIS A 219 -12.04 13.19 -4.50
C HIS A 219 -12.55 13.32 -3.05
N THR A 220 -13.24 12.31 -2.55
CA THR A 220 -13.78 12.29 -1.20
C THR A 220 -13.68 10.87 -0.68
N ILE A 221 -13.09 10.72 0.50
CA ILE A 221 -13.03 9.46 1.22
C ILE A 221 -13.57 9.71 2.63
N ALA A 222 -14.71 9.09 2.94
CA ALA A 222 -15.40 9.22 4.22
C ALA A 222 -15.73 7.83 4.82
N SER A 223 -15.40 7.64 6.10
CA SER A 223 -15.74 6.44 6.87
C SER A 223 -15.59 6.70 8.36
N ARG A 224 -16.41 6.02 9.17
CA ARG A 224 -16.38 6.11 10.64
C ARG A 224 -15.70 4.92 11.31
N THR A 225 -15.22 3.95 10.55
CA THR A 225 -14.68 2.69 11.09
C THR A 225 -13.20 2.49 10.75
N VAL A 226 -12.76 3.07 9.63
CA VAL A 226 -11.41 2.88 9.09
C VAL A 226 -10.39 3.52 10.02
N LYS A 227 -9.38 2.72 10.41
CA LYS A 227 -8.27 3.13 11.29
C LYS A 227 -6.97 3.35 10.51
N ARG A 228 -6.81 2.69 9.36
CA ARG A 228 -5.62 2.82 8.51
C ARG A 228 -6.02 3.10 7.07
N LEU A 229 -5.53 4.19 6.54
CA LEU A 229 -5.79 4.64 5.18
C LEU A 229 -4.46 4.79 4.43
N SER A 230 -4.41 4.22 3.23
CA SER A 230 -3.28 4.35 2.30
C SER A 230 -3.82 4.79 0.94
N VAL A 231 -3.40 5.96 0.47
CA VAL A 231 -3.87 6.57 -0.77
C VAL A 231 -2.66 6.91 -1.63
N HIS A 232 -2.59 6.33 -2.81
CA HIS A 232 -1.48 6.51 -3.74
C HIS A 232 -2.02 6.79 -5.13
N TYR A 233 -1.94 8.06 -5.53
CA TYR A 233 -2.41 8.54 -6.82
C TYR A 233 -1.21 8.96 -7.66
N ASP A 234 -0.91 8.16 -8.67
CA ASP A 234 0.13 8.40 -9.67
C ASP A 234 -0.56 8.67 -11.02
N SER A 235 -1.02 9.91 -11.18
CA SER A 235 -1.57 10.38 -12.45
C SER A 235 -0.75 11.57 -12.95
N PRO A 236 -0.17 11.48 -14.16
CA PRO A 236 0.45 12.63 -14.82
C PRO A 236 -0.60 13.56 -15.44
N ILE A 237 -1.88 13.20 -15.45
CA ILE A 237 -2.95 13.94 -16.15
C ILE A 237 -4.26 13.79 -15.36
N ASP A 238 -4.56 14.74 -14.47
CA ASP A 238 -5.92 14.88 -13.94
C ASP A 238 -6.81 15.49 -15.05
N VAL A 239 -7.37 14.61 -15.89
CA VAL A 239 -8.26 14.99 -17.01
C VAL A 239 -9.60 15.54 -16.50
N ASP A 240 -9.95 15.23 -15.24
CA ASP A 240 -11.28 15.47 -14.70
C ASP A 240 -11.51 16.90 -14.19
N GLY A 241 -10.46 17.72 -14.11
CA GLY A 241 -10.54 19.12 -13.68
C GLY A 241 -10.97 19.32 -12.21
N CYS A 242 -11.16 18.25 -11.45
CA CYS A 242 -11.41 18.32 -10.01
C CYS A 242 -10.09 18.50 -9.28
N SER A 243 -9.89 19.68 -8.70
CA SER A 243 -8.66 20.08 -8.03
C SER A 243 -8.81 20.06 -6.50
N PHE A 244 -9.66 19.17 -5.96
CA PHE A 244 -9.91 19.09 -4.52
C PHE A 244 -9.93 17.68 -3.96
N MET A 245 -9.63 17.57 -2.66
CA MET A 245 -9.73 16.33 -1.89
C MET A 245 -10.43 16.54 -0.54
N SER A 246 -11.20 15.55 -0.08
CA SER A 246 -11.86 15.54 1.22
C SER A 246 -11.63 14.26 2.02
N PHE A 247 -11.44 14.43 3.33
CA PHE A 247 -11.27 13.32 4.27
C PHE A 247 -12.22 13.51 5.45
N ASP A 248 -13.24 12.66 5.58
CA ASP A 248 -14.10 12.62 6.77
C ASP A 248 -13.91 11.29 7.50
N MET A 249 -12.87 11.25 8.34
CA MET A 249 -12.35 10.03 8.96
C MET A 249 -11.99 10.26 10.44
N PRO A 250 -13.00 10.47 11.32
CA PRO A 250 -12.77 10.84 12.71
C PRO A 250 -12.02 9.79 13.53
N GLU A 251 -12.09 8.50 13.16
CA GLU A 251 -11.46 7.38 13.87
C GLU A 251 -10.12 6.93 13.24
N LEU A 252 -9.61 7.67 12.23
CA LEU A 252 -8.38 7.31 11.54
C LEU A 252 -7.17 7.51 12.45
N VAL A 253 -6.30 6.50 12.53
CA VAL A 253 -5.09 6.49 13.36
C VAL A 253 -3.82 6.59 12.51
N TYR A 254 -3.83 6.00 11.31
CA TYR A 254 -2.71 6.00 10.37
C TYR A 254 -3.15 6.48 9.00
N LEU A 255 -2.41 7.44 8.44
CA LEU A 255 -2.59 7.94 7.07
C LEU A 255 -1.28 7.82 6.29
N GLU A 256 -1.34 7.23 5.11
CA GLU A 256 -0.33 7.34 4.07
C GLU A 256 -0.98 7.97 2.85
N TYR A 257 -0.45 9.12 2.39
CA TYR A 257 -1.04 9.90 1.32
C TYR A 257 0.05 10.36 0.34
N SER A 258 -0.02 9.84 -0.88
CA SER A 258 0.84 10.21 -2.00
C SER A 258 -0.03 10.71 -3.16
N HIS A 259 0.12 12.00 -3.51
CA HIS A 259 -0.64 12.62 -4.59
C HIS A 259 -0.02 13.97 -5.01
N CYS A 260 -0.49 14.54 -6.11
CA CYS A 260 -0.15 15.89 -6.51
C CYS A 260 -0.74 16.90 -5.50
N ALA A 261 -0.09 18.05 -5.37
CA ALA A 261 -0.60 19.15 -4.56
C ALA A 261 -1.81 19.79 -5.26
N LEU A 262 -3.01 19.52 -4.74
CA LEU A 262 -4.29 20.03 -5.22
C LEU A 262 -4.52 21.50 -4.86
N SER A 263 -5.49 22.16 -5.52
CA SER A 263 -5.83 23.56 -5.25
C SER A 263 -6.66 23.74 -3.98
N GLU A 264 -7.38 22.70 -3.55
CA GLU A 264 -8.23 22.76 -2.37
C GLU A 264 -8.27 21.44 -1.59
N TYR A 265 -8.29 21.49 -0.26
CA TYR A 265 -8.56 20.33 0.59
C TYR A 265 -9.80 20.61 1.43
N ARG A 266 -10.96 20.18 0.94
CA ARG A 266 -12.26 20.47 1.56
C ARG A 266 -12.51 19.52 2.72
N GLN A 267 -12.96 20.02 3.86
CA GLN A 267 -13.42 19.21 5.00
C GLN A 267 -12.45 18.07 5.36
N VAL A 268 -11.35 18.42 6.04
CA VAL A 268 -10.33 17.47 6.51
C VAL A 268 -10.55 17.17 7.99
N ASN A 269 -11.40 16.18 8.27
CA ASN A 269 -11.66 15.67 9.61
C ASN A 269 -10.79 14.42 9.87
N LEU A 270 -9.67 14.64 10.56
CA LEU A 270 -8.66 13.64 10.93
C LEU A 270 -8.33 13.73 12.43
N GLU A 271 -9.35 13.95 13.27
CA GLU A 271 -9.16 14.30 14.68
C GLU A 271 -8.35 13.29 15.51
N SER A 272 -8.51 11.99 15.23
CA SER A 272 -7.83 10.89 15.94
C SER A 272 -6.48 10.49 15.33
N LEU A 273 -5.99 11.21 14.32
CA LEU A 273 -4.79 10.81 13.57
C LEU A 273 -3.54 10.84 14.44
N VAL A 274 -2.81 9.72 14.49
CA VAL A 274 -1.59 9.54 15.28
C VAL A 274 -0.35 9.58 14.40
N GLU A 275 -0.37 8.88 13.26
CA GLU A 275 0.75 8.80 12.33
C GLU A 275 0.31 9.21 10.92
N ALA A 276 1.09 10.09 10.31
CA ALA A 276 0.89 10.53 8.94
C ALA A 276 2.18 10.41 8.12
N LYS A 277 2.06 9.87 6.90
CA LYS A 277 3.10 9.86 5.88
C LYS A 277 2.60 10.59 4.65
N LEU A 278 3.31 11.64 4.26
CA LEU A 278 2.97 12.48 3.12
C LEU A 278 4.05 12.36 2.05
N ASP A 279 3.60 12.11 0.83
CA ASP A 279 4.39 12.19 -0.38
C ASP A 279 3.68 13.05 -1.43
N LEU A 280 3.81 14.36 -1.26
CA LEU A 280 3.24 15.36 -2.13
C LEU A 280 4.24 15.80 -3.19
N TYR A 281 3.78 15.95 -4.42
CA TYR A 281 4.56 16.50 -5.53
C TYR A 281 3.81 17.63 -6.23
N PRO A 282 4.51 18.60 -6.84
CA PRO A 282 3.85 19.69 -7.53
C PRO A 282 3.04 19.16 -8.71
N ASP A 283 1.79 19.62 -8.84
CA ASP A 283 1.02 19.40 -10.05
C ASP A 283 1.62 20.22 -11.19
N LYS A 284 2.03 19.52 -12.27
CA LYS A 284 2.67 20.12 -13.45
C LYS A 284 1.64 20.75 -14.40
N ASN A 285 0.37 20.41 -14.25
CA ASN A 285 -0.70 20.78 -15.16
C ASN A 285 -1.78 21.66 -14.49
N ALA A 286 -1.57 22.07 -13.24
CA ALA A 286 -2.55 22.84 -12.49
C ALA A 286 -2.84 24.19 -13.17
N GLY A 287 -4.09 24.40 -13.57
CA GLY A 287 -4.59 25.72 -13.97
C GLY A 287 -4.69 26.69 -12.78
N GLU A 288 -4.82 26.14 -11.57
CA GLU A 288 -4.94 26.88 -10.31
C GLU A 288 -3.71 26.66 -9.42
N ARG A 289 -3.38 27.65 -8.58
CA ARG A 289 -2.25 27.52 -7.66
C ARG A 289 -2.60 26.56 -6.52
N PRO A 290 -1.78 25.53 -6.25
CA PRO A 290 -2.01 24.60 -5.13
C PRO A 290 -2.15 25.31 -3.78
N ASP A 291 -2.88 24.66 -2.86
CA ASP A 291 -3.01 25.05 -1.47
C ASP A 291 -3.16 23.81 -0.58
N VAL A 292 -2.17 23.55 0.26
CA VAL A 292 -2.17 22.38 1.16
C VAL A 292 -2.51 22.75 2.60
N THR A 293 -2.94 24.00 2.86
CA THR A 293 -3.13 24.53 4.21
C THR A 293 -4.13 23.69 5.01
N ASP A 294 -5.31 23.42 4.45
CA ASP A 294 -6.36 22.65 5.15
C ASP A 294 -5.97 21.19 5.39
N LEU A 295 -5.20 20.57 4.49
CA LEU A 295 -4.64 19.24 4.69
C LEU A 295 -3.74 19.24 5.94
N ILE A 296 -2.78 20.16 6.00
CA ILE A 296 -1.83 20.25 7.11
C ILE A 296 -2.54 20.61 8.42
N MET A 297 -3.54 21.50 8.38
CA MET A 297 -4.38 21.86 9.53
C MET A 297 -5.16 20.67 10.07
N GLY A 298 -5.70 19.82 9.19
CA GLY A 298 -6.39 18.59 9.57
C GLY A 298 -5.50 17.59 10.31
N MET A 299 -4.20 17.58 10.02
CA MET A 299 -3.22 16.69 10.64
C MET A 299 -2.54 17.26 11.89
N ARG A 300 -3.00 18.37 12.46
CA ARG A 300 -2.36 19.04 13.62
C ARG A 300 -2.18 18.17 14.88
N ASN A 301 -2.96 17.10 15.02
CA ASN A 301 -2.99 16.24 16.20
C ASN A 301 -1.99 15.06 16.17
N VAL A 302 -1.25 14.89 15.06
CA VAL A 302 -0.32 13.76 14.89
C VAL A 302 0.78 13.73 15.94
N HIS A 303 1.22 12.51 16.26
CA HIS A 303 2.38 12.22 17.09
C HIS A 303 3.62 11.91 16.25
N ILE A 304 3.40 11.34 15.07
CA ILE A 304 4.45 10.93 14.13
C ILE A 304 4.11 11.51 12.75
N LEU A 305 5.03 12.30 12.19
CA LEU A 305 4.88 12.89 10.86
C LEU A 305 6.08 12.52 10.00
N HIS A 306 5.83 11.89 8.86
CA HIS A 306 6.82 11.61 7.83
C HIS A 306 6.51 12.43 6.58
N LEU A 307 7.49 13.19 6.11
CA LEU A 307 7.42 14.00 4.90
C LEU A 307 8.47 13.51 3.92
N SER A 308 8.07 13.19 2.69
CA SER A 308 9.06 12.95 1.62
C SER A 308 9.86 14.24 1.34
N PRO A 309 11.10 14.15 0.82
CA PRO A 309 11.90 15.34 0.49
C PRO A 309 11.16 16.32 -0.44
N VAL A 310 10.35 15.82 -1.37
CA VAL A 310 9.54 16.66 -2.28
C VAL A 310 8.38 17.32 -1.53
N SER A 311 7.73 16.61 -0.61
CA SER A 311 6.64 17.15 0.22
C SER A 311 7.06 18.38 1.01
N VAL A 312 8.30 18.39 1.50
CA VAL A 312 8.87 19.51 2.25
C VAL A 312 8.85 20.79 1.43
N ASP A 313 9.29 20.74 0.18
CA ASP A 313 9.28 21.88 -0.72
C ASP A 313 7.85 22.31 -1.08
N VAL A 314 6.96 21.35 -1.31
CA VAL A 314 5.54 21.59 -1.60
C VAL A 314 4.86 22.32 -0.43
N ILE A 315 5.00 21.80 0.79
CA ILE A 315 4.40 22.39 1.99
C ILE A 315 4.94 23.81 2.21
N TYR A 316 6.26 24.01 2.08
CA TYR A 316 6.85 25.33 2.23
C TYR A 316 6.32 26.35 1.19
N CYS A 317 6.04 25.91 -0.05
CA CYS A 317 5.58 26.79 -1.13
C CYS A 317 4.07 27.05 -1.15
N TYR A 318 3.27 26.09 -0.65
CA TYR A 318 1.81 26.07 -0.85
C TYR A 318 1.00 26.03 0.45
N CYS A 319 1.63 26.03 1.63
CA CYS A 319 0.94 26.29 2.89
C CYS A 319 0.92 27.81 3.15
N ARG A 320 -0.23 28.45 2.91
CA ARG A 320 -0.34 29.92 2.83
C ARG A 320 -0.52 30.60 4.18
N ASP A 321 -1.31 30.00 5.06
CA ASP A 321 -1.64 30.57 6.37
C ASP A 321 -0.63 30.19 7.48
N GLY A 322 0.47 29.54 7.08
CA GLY A 322 1.48 29.02 7.98
C GLY A 322 1.11 27.67 8.58
N LEU A 323 2.09 27.05 9.24
CA LEU A 323 1.92 25.74 9.85
C LEU A 323 1.09 25.82 11.15
N PRO A 324 0.20 24.85 11.42
CA PRO A 324 -0.45 24.71 12.71
C PRO A 324 0.55 24.45 13.82
N VAL A 325 0.10 24.68 15.05
CA VAL A 325 0.80 24.19 16.25
C VAL A 325 0.56 22.69 16.38
N PHE A 326 1.63 21.90 16.33
CA PHE A 326 1.60 20.46 16.53
C PHE A 326 1.83 20.12 18.01
N ASN A 327 0.77 20.20 18.81
CA ASN A 327 0.86 20.02 20.27
C ASN A 327 1.25 18.60 20.71
N ASN A 328 1.14 17.61 19.82
CA ASN A 328 1.39 16.21 20.13
C ASN A 328 2.55 15.60 19.33
N LEU A 329 3.14 16.32 18.39
CA LEU A 329 4.20 15.78 17.54
C LEU A 329 5.45 15.49 18.38
N VAL A 330 5.83 14.21 18.42
CA VAL A 330 7.01 13.69 19.13
C VAL A 330 8.09 13.27 18.14
N ASN A 331 7.69 12.72 16.99
CA ASN A 331 8.59 12.19 15.98
C ASN A 331 8.35 12.88 14.63
N LEU A 332 9.37 13.53 14.10
CA LEU A 332 9.35 14.13 12.77
C LEU A 332 10.39 13.44 11.89
N SER A 333 9.99 13.03 10.70
CA SER A 333 10.86 12.52 9.65
C SER A 333 10.71 13.38 8.41
N MET A 334 11.80 13.94 7.88
CA MET A 334 11.75 14.73 6.65
C MET A 334 13.10 14.73 5.93
N GLY A 335 13.12 15.01 4.63
CA GLY A 335 14.38 15.25 3.92
C GLY A 335 14.81 16.70 3.90
N ILE A 336 16.12 16.96 3.93
CA ILE A 336 16.69 18.30 3.80
C ILE A 336 17.60 18.33 2.57
N THR A 337 16.97 18.56 1.42
CA THR A 337 17.64 18.64 0.10
C THR A 337 17.69 20.08 -0.44
N SER A 338 17.10 21.05 0.27
CA SER A 338 16.94 22.42 -0.21
C SER A 338 16.95 23.44 0.93
N LYS A 339 17.28 24.70 0.61
CA LYS A 339 17.16 25.84 1.55
C LYS A 339 15.73 26.02 2.07
N ARG A 340 14.72 25.64 1.28
CA ARG A 340 13.31 25.69 1.72
C ARG A 340 13.04 24.63 2.78
N GLY A 341 13.64 23.45 2.64
CA GLY A 341 13.58 22.40 3.66
C GLY A 341 14.16 22.83 5.01
N CYS A 342 15.32 23.50 5.03
CA CYS A 342 15.87 24.05 6.27
C CYS A 342 14.90 25.05 6.94
N LYS A 343 14.26 25.92 6.15
CA LYS A 343 13.28 26.88 6.68
C LYS A 343 12.02 26.20 7.19
N LEU A 344 11.53 25.17 6.50
CA LEU A 344 10.37 24.41 6.97
C LEU A 344 10.70 23.70 8.28
N LEU A 345 11.88 23.08 8.40
CA LEU A 345 12.32 22.47 9.64
C LEU A 345 12.34 23.49 10.79
N ALA A 346 12.89 24.70 10.57
CA ALA A 346 12.88 25.75 11.58
C ALA A 346 11.45 26.13 12.01
N TYR A 347 10.49 26.20 11.07
CA TYR A 347 9.09 26.42 11.41
C TYR A 347 8.47 25.25 12.17
N LEU A 348 8.72 24.00 11.77
CA LEU A 348 8.21 22.82 12.44
C LEU A 348 8.76 22.69 13.86
N LEU A 349 10.05 22.94 14.08
CA LEU A 349 10.67 22.96 15.41
C LEU A 349 10.00 24.00 16.31
N LYS A 350 9.69 25.20 15.77
CA LYS A 350 8.99 26.25 16.51
C LYS A 350 7.55 25.85 16.86
N GLN A 351 6.85 25.17 15.96
CA GLN A 351 5.45 24.79 16.11
C GLN A 351 5.23 23.45 16.84
N SER A 352 6.29 22.73 17.18
CA SER A 352 6.23 21.38 17.76
C SER A 352 6.89 21.34 19.13
N PRO A 353 6.23 21.83 20.20
CA PRO A 353 6.85 22.02 21.52
C PRO A 353 7.24 20.73 22.24
N LYS A 354 6.71 19.59 21.81
CA LYS A 354 6.98 18.24 22.36
C LYS A 354 7.89 17.39 21.47
N LEU A 355 8.46 17.95 20.40
CA LEU A 355 9.29 17.19 19.48
C LEU A 355 10.54 16.67 20.20
N GLU A 356 10.73 15.35 20.22
CA GLU A 356 11.88 14.70 20.86
C GLU A 356 12.76 13.97 19.86
N THR A 357 12.18 13.45 18.78
CA THR A 357 12.86 12.66 17.76
C THR A 357 12.80 13.37 16.42
N LEU A 358 13.96 13.60 15.82
CA LEU A 358 14.10 14.12 14.47
C LEU A 358 14.86 13.10 13.61
N ILE A 359 14.21 12.65 12.53
CA ILE A 359 14.79 11.77 11.52
C ILE A 359 14.97 12.59 10.25
N ILE A 360 16.18 12.62 9.72
CA ILE A 360 16.50 13.37 8.50
C ILE A 360 16.89 12.40 7.41
N GLN A 361 16.08 12.33 6.37
CA GLN A 361 16.38 11.59 5.15
C GLN A 361 17.24 12.46 4.27
N ASP A 362 18.56 12.30 4.39
CA ASP A 362 19.57 13.08 3.69
C ASP A 362 19.66 14.57 4.08
N ILE A 363 20.90 15.03 4.27
CA ILE A 363 21.30 16.41 4.56
C ILE A 363 22.27 16.81 3.47
N CYS A 364 21.74 17.19 2.30
CA CYS A 364 22.56 17.62 1.18
C CYS A 364 22.32 19.11 0.92
N GLY A 365 23.38 19.91 1.03
CA GLY A 365 23.32 21.36 0.83
C GLY A 365 22.73 22.14 2.01
N TYR A 366 22.93 21.66 3.24
CA TYR A 366 22.65 22.45 4.43
C TYR A 366 23.49 23.73 4.39
N THR A 367 22.82 24.87 4.51
CA THR A 367 23.50 26.16 4.60
C THR A 367 23.21 26.77 5.97
N PRO A 368 24.22 27.26 6.71
CA PRO A 368 24.05 27.94 8.01
C PRO A 368 23.21 29.24 7.95
N ALA A 369 22.60 29.55 6.81
CA ALA A 369 21.83 30.76 6.59
C ALA A 369 20.47 30.76 7.32
N VAL A 370 20.06 29.63 7.90
CA VAL A 370 18.82 29.48 8.66
C VAL A 370 19.18 28.90 10.03
N SER A 371 19.16 29.74 11.06
CA SER A 371 19.32 29.29 12.43
C SER A 371 18.04 28.62 12.92
N MET A 372 18.19 27.51 13.65
CA MET A 372 17.07 26.78 14.22
C MET A 372 16.61 27.44 15.52
N PRO A 373 15.30 27.44 15.81
CA PRO A 373 14.81 27.91 17.09
C PRO A 373 15.25 26.98 18.22
N LEU A 374 15.22 27.50 19.44
CA LEU A 374 15.35 26.68 20.65
C LEU A 374 14.40 25.49 20.58
N ASN A 375 14.97 24.30 20.68
CA ASN A 375 14.26 23.04 20.50
C ASN A 375 14.66 22.05 21.60
N LYS A 376 13.84 21.01 21.78
CA LYS A 376 14.01 19.97 22.81
C LYS A 376 14.30 18.61 22.19
N VAL A 377 14.83 18.59 20.96
CA VAL A 377 15.15 17.34 20.27
C VAL A 377 16.23 16.61 21.07
N LYS A 378 15.95 15.37 21.43
CA LYS A 378 16.83 14.48 22.21
C LYS A 378 17.48 13.45 21.32
N MET A 379 16.77 12.97 20.30
CA MET A 379 17.25 11.96 19.37
C MET A 379 17.26 12.52 17.95
N LEU A 380 18.43 12.46 17.33
CA LEU A 380 18.64 12.81 15.94
C LEU A 380 19.11 11.58 15.17
N HIS A 381 18.40 11.20 14.12
CA HIS A 381 18.79 10.10 13.24
C HIS A 381 18.90 10.61 11.81
N ILE A 382 20.10 10.54 11.25
CA ILE A 382 20.39 10.96 9.88
C ILE A 382 20.53 9.69 9.04
N LEU A 383 19.63 9.54 8.07
CA LEU A 383 19.60 8.44 7.12
C LEU A 383 20.29 8.85 5.82
N ASP A 384 20.96 7.88 5.19
CA ASP A 384 21.57 8.01 3.87
C ASP A 384 22.52 9.21 3.72
N TYR A 385 23.32 9.48 4.76
CA TYR A 385 24.19 10.65 4.81
C TYR A 385 25.27 10.64 3.73
N HIS A 386 25.34 11.72 2.95
CA HIS A 386 26.37 11.92 1.92
C HIS A 386 26.95 13.35 1.88
N GLY A 387 26.62 14.18 2.86
CA GLY A 387 27.17 15.52 3.01
C GLY A 387 28.62 15.54 3.52
N THR A 388 29.15 16.74 3.69
CA THR A 388 30.50 16.99 4.23
C THR A 388 30.52 17.04 5.76
N ALA A 389 31.63 16.61 6.37
CA ALA A 389 31.83 16.70 7.82
C ALA A 389 31.42 18.06 8.42
N LEU A 390 31.78 19.16 7.77
CA LEU A 390 31.46 20.53 8.22
C LEU A 390 29.95 20.84 8.20
N GLU A 391 29.21 20.35 7.21
CA GLU A 391 27.75 20.52 7.16
C GLU A 391 27.09 19.82 8.34
N LEU A 392 27.52 18.60 8.67
CA LEU A 392 27.02 17.87 9.82
C LEU A 392 27.37 18.58 11.13
N GLU A 393 28.63 19.00 11.30
CA GLU A 393 29.06 19.71 12.51
C GLU A 393 28.25 20.98 12.74
N THR A 394 28.13 21.82 11.71
CA THR A 394 27.34 23.07 11.80
C THR A 394 25.86 22.81 12.07
N PHE A 395 25.30 21.72 11.53
CA PHE A 395 23.93 21.33 11.82
C PHE A 395 23.73 20.88 13.27
N LEU A 396 24.65 20.08 13.81
CA LEU A 396 24.56 19.56 15.18
C LEU A 396 24.65 20.67 16.24
N LEU A 397 25.39 21.74 15.96
CA LEU A 397 25.51 22.90 16.86
C LEU A 397 24.18 23.64 17.07
N GLU A 398 23.17 23.42 16.23
CA GLU A 398 21.83 24.02 16.38
C GLU A 398 20.93 23.24 17.37
N PHE A 399 21.42 22.15 17.97
CA PHE A 399 20.64 21.26 18.85
C PHE A 399 21.33 21.04 20.21
N ASP A 400 20.95 21.84 21.20
CA ASP A 400 21.57 21.80 22.54
C ASP A 400 21.13 20.61 23.42
N CYS A 401 20.00 19.98 23.11
CA CYS A 401 19.37 18.96 23.96
C CYS A 401 19.66 17.51 23.54
N LEU A 402 20.57 17.29 22.58
CA LEU A 402 20.84 15.97 22.03
C LEU A 402 21.39 15.00 23.10
N VAL A 403 20.75 13.84 23.18
CA VAL A 403 21.13 12.70 24.02
C VAL A 403 21.62 11.54 23.16
N MET A 404 21.08 11.40 21.94
CA MET A 404 21.45 10.34 21.00
C MET A 404 21.53 10.87 19.57
N VAL A 405 22.63 10.56 18.89
CA VAL A 405 22.82 10.85 17.46
C VAL A 405 23.17 9.57 16.70
N GLN A 406 22.34 9.19 15.74
CA GLN A 406 22.63 8.08 14.82
C GLN A 406 22.83 8.62 13.41
N VAL A 407 23.89 8.18 12.72
CA VAL A 407 24.17 8.55 11.33
C VAL A 407 24.39 7.29 10.51
N ASP A 408 23.53 7.03 9.54
CA ASP A 408 23.66 5.91 8.62
C ASP A 408 24.30 6.43 7.32
N VAL A 409 25.48 5.90 6.97
CA VAL A 409 26.24 6.35 5.80
C VAL A 409 25.84 5.53 4.58
N ARG A 410 25.47 6.21 3.50
CA ARG A 410 25.09 5.53 2.25
C ARG A 410 26.31 4.89 1.58
N GLU A 411 26.16 3.63 1.14
CA GLU A 411 27.12 2.98 0.25
C GLU A 411 26.91 3.49 -1.20
N ALA A 412 27.85 4.28 -1.72
CA ALA A 412 27.85 4.64 -3.14
C ALA A 412 28.33 3.45 -3.99
N VAL A 413 27.81 3.32 -5.21
CA VAL A 413 28.16 2.21 -6.13
C VAL A 413 29.66 2.14 -6.45
N GLU A 414 30.36 3.27 -6.32
CA GLU A 414 31.81 3.39 -6.55
C GLU A 414 32.66 3.37 -5.28
N ASP A 415 32.02 3.40 -4.09
CA ASP A 415 32.76 3.36 -2.83
C ASP A 415 33.29 1.94 -2.60
N ASN A 416 34.62 1.82 -2.48
CA ASN A 416 35.20 0.58 -2.01
C ASN A 416 35.07 0.47 -0.49
N VAL A 417 35.20 -0.73 0.05
CA VAL A 417 35.05 -1.00 1.50
C VAL A 417 35.93 -0.08 2.36
N ILE A 418 37.09 0.33 1.86
CA ILE A 418 38.06 1.18 2.59
C ILE A 418 37.60 2.63 2.63
N THR A 419 37.05 3.18 1.55
CA THR A 419 36.54 4.57 1.53
C THR A 419 35.35 4.72 2.46
N LEU A 420 34.44 3.73 2.49
CA LEU A 420 33.31 3.73 3.41
C LEU A 420 33.73 3.64 4.88
N GLN A 421 34.69 2.74 5.21
CA GLN A 421 35.23 2.63 6.56
C GLN A 421 35.93 3.91 7.03
N THR A 422 36.64 4.58 6.12
CA THR A 422 37.31 5.86 6.41
C THR A 422 36.29 6.95 6.68
N LYS A 423 35.25 7.10 5.83
CA LYS A 423 34.13 8.04 6.06
C LYS A 423 33.46 7.80 7.42
N ARG A 424 33.16 6.54 7.77
CA ARG A 424 32.56 6.21 9.07
C ARG A 424 33.48 6.60 10.23
N ARG A 425 34.79 6.36 10.11
CA ARG A 425 35.78 6.73 11.13
C ARG A 425 35.86 8.24 11.33
N ASP A 426 35.89 9.00 10.24
CA ASP A 426 35.97 10.46 10.29
C ASP A 426 34.70 11.07 10.91
N LEU A 427 33.52 10.53 10.57
CA LEU A 427 32.26 10.92 11.19
C LEU A 427 32.22 10.57 12.68
N MET A 428 32.72 9.40 13.09
CA MET A 428 32.81 9.05 14.51
C MET A 428 33.73 10.00 15.28
N MET A 429 34.86 10.41 14.69
CA MET A 429 35.76 11.41 15.31
C MET A 429 35.09 12.78 15.43
N LEU A 430 34.38 13.21 14.38
CA LEU A 430 33.64 14.47 14.37
C LEU A 430 32.53 14.48 15.43
N LEU A 431 31.69 13.46 15.46
CA LEU A 431 30.62 13.34 16.45
C LEU A 431 31.18 13.35 17.88
N GLY A 432 32.31 12.68 18.11
CA GLY A 432 32.99 12.70 19.41
C GLY A 432 33.58 14.06 19.80
N ALA A 433 33.90 14.93 18.83
CA ALA A 433 34.42 16.27 19.07
C ALA A 433 33.31 17.33 19.22
N SER A 434 32.25 17.22 18.43
CA SER A 434 31.19 18.23 18.34
C SER A 434 30.04 18.02 19.33
N LEU A 435 29.83 16.79 19.83
CA LEU A 435 28.74 16.48 20.77
C LEU A 435 29.18 16.57 22.24
N SER A 436 28.22 16.80 23.13
CA SER A 436 28.47 16.79 24.57
C SER A 436 28.93 15.41 25.04
N SER A 437 29.77 15.36 26.08
CA SER A 437 30.30 14.10 26.64
C SER A 437 29.24 13.14 27.19
N LYS A 438 28.00 13.61 27.36
CA LYS A 438 26.85 12.79 27.79
C LYS A 438 25.99 12.28 26.63
N CYS A 439 26.21 12.78 25.41
CA CYS A 439 25.49 12.37 24.22
C CYS A 439 26.07 11.05 23.68
N GLN A 440 25.23 10.05 23.49
CA GLN A 440 25.59 8.82 22.81
C GLN A 440 25.55 9.05 21.31
N PHE A 441 26.47 8.43 20.57
CA PHE A 441 26.43 8.49 19.12
C PHE A 441 26.80 7.16 18.47
N LYS A 442 26.24 6.92 17.29
CA LYS A 442 26.48 5.71 16.50
C LYS A 442 26.55 6.09 15.02
N VAL A 443 27.55 5.57 14.33
CA VAL A 443 27.64 5.66 12.86
C VAL A 443 27.53 4.25 12.30
N THR A 444 26.60 4.03 11.38
CA THR A 444 26.28 2.70 10.83
C THR A 444 26.53 2.56 9.35
#